data_AF-A0A6T8GG18-F1
#
_entry.id   AF-A0A6T8GG18-F1
#
_cell.length_a   1.000
_cell.length_b   1.000
_cell.length_c   1.000
_cell.angle_alpha   90.00
_cell.angle_beta   90.00
_cell.angle_gamma   90.00
#
_symmetry.space_group_name_H-M   'P 1'
#
loop_
_entity.id
_entity.type
_entity.pdbx_description
1 polymer ?
#
loop_
_entity_poly.entity_id
_entity_poly.type
_entity_poly.pdbx_seq_one_letter_code
_entity_poly.pdbx_strand_id
1 'polypeptide(L)'
;ETSNVPPVLRAFQVLFEDLAPLRPAAHLLHRQLTRVMDESIKKRDDFDRRLIVQYPGLTISQIDGGRVLFFDVVSFVSATSSQQQSNDNFVTASQLKGIGAEAIASKIFGRAAVFKSVNTEEDSKFDLEKFITMLHAASTSTQSNYDCAVKEMHLCLRVQRQQKQPHSSNDFNRNKRSIKYSKKYDSMLEAFSKWEKKLSLGDGSARMDEVLKGCFIGARTPKIVTALKLVYVDYSPLRLAGNLIFRLMTSFVEKK
;
A
#
# COMPACT_ATOMS: atom_id res chain seq x y z
N GLU A 1 -30.76 -15.36 1.67
CA GLU A 1 -29.74 -14.93 0.69
C GLU A 1 -28.42 -14.65 1.40
N THR A 2 -27.49 -15.60 1.43
CA THR A 2 -26.14 -15.44 2.03
C THR A 2 -25.03 -15.50 0.97
N SER A 3 -25.38 -15.49 -0.32
CA SER A 3 -24.54 -16.04 -1.39
C SER A 3 -23.55 -15.07 -2.03
N ASN A 4 -22.80 -14.28 -1.25
CA ASN A 4 -21.55 -13.74 -1.80
C ASN A 4 -20.52 -13.21 -0.79
N VAL A 5 -20.62 -13.53 0.50
CA VAL A 5 -19.59 -13.09 1.44
C VAL A 5 -18.32 -13.94 1.22
N PRO A 6 -17.17 -13.33 0.86
CA PRO A 6 -15.91 -14.04 0.74
C PRO A 6 -15.62 -14.88 2.00
N PRO A 7 -15.14 -16.13 1.87
CA PRO A 7 -14.91 -17.02 3.02
C PRO A 7 -14.03 -16.42 4.12
N VAL A 8 -13.06 -15.58 3.74
CA VAL A 8 -12.21 -14.85 4.71
C VAL A 8 -13.05 -13.88 5.55
N LEU A 9 -13.94 -13.11 4.92
CA LEU A 9 -14.84 -12.19 5.63
C LEU A 9 -15.83 -12.95 6.51
N ARG A 10 -16.33 -14.09 6.03
CA ARG A 10 -17.19 -14.96 6.84
C ARG A 10 -16.47 -15.47 8.09
N ALA A 11 -15.22 -15.90 7.97
CA ALA A 11 -14.42 -16.32 9.12
C ALA A 11 -14.22 -15.18 10.13
N PHE A 12 -13.92 -13.97 9.68
CA PHE A 12 -13.82 -12.81 10.57
C PHE A 12 -15.16 -12.49 11.26
N GLN A 13 -16.28 -12.59 10.55
CA GLN A 13 -17.61 -12.39 11.12
C GLN A 13 -17.88 -13.42 12.23
N VAL A 14 -17.65 -14.71 11.96
CA VAL A 14 -17.84 -15.79 12.95
C VAL A 14 -16.94 -15.57 14.16
N LEU A 15 -15.66 -15.22 13.96
CA LEU A 15 -14.74 -14.90 15.05
C LEU A 15 -15.23 -13.71 15.89
N PHE A 16 -15.76 -12.65 15.27
CA PHE A 16 -16.25 -11.47 15.97
C PHE A 16 -17.55 -11.75 16.77
N GLU A 17 -18.45 -12.53 16.18
CA GLU A 17 -19.69 -12.95 16.81
C GLU A 17 -19.42 -13.90 18.00
N ASP A 18 -18.57 -14.90 17.81
CA ASP A 18 -18.42 -16.02 18.76
C ASP A 18 -17.35 -15.76 19.83
N LEU A 19 -16.33 -14.94 19.54
CA LEU A 19 -15.24 -14.67 20.47
C LEU A 19 -15.36 -13.27 21.06
N ALA A 20 -16.09 -13.17 22.17
CA ALA A 20 -16.23 -11.94 22.95
C ALA A 20 -14.90 -11.20 23.21
N PRO A 21 -13.76 -11.86 23.51
CA PRO A 21 -12.48 -11.17 23.71
C PRO A 21 -11.94 -10.42 22.49
N LEU A 22 -12.39 -10.76 21.27
CA LEU A 22 -11.97 -10.06 20.05
C LEU A 22 -12.73 -8.75 19.83
N ARG A 23 -13.94 -8.59 20.37
CA ARG A 23 -14.78 -7.41 20.12
C ARG A 23 -14.13 -6.10 20.59
N PRO A 24 -13.54 -6.00 21.81
CA PRO A 24 -12.84 -4.78 22.22
C PRO A 24 -11.67 -4.42 21.30
N ALA A 25 -10.88 -5.42 20.87
CA ALA A 25 -9.76 -5.19 19.96
C ALA A 25 -10.25 -4.71 18.58
N ALA A 26 -11.31 -5.31 18.06
CA ALA A 26 -11.94 -4.90 16.80
C ALA A 26 -12.52 -3.48 16.88
N HIS A 27 -13.19 -3.10 17.97
CA HIS A 27 -13.70 -1.74 18.17
C HIS A 27 -12.57 -0.71 18.28
N LEU A 28 -11.49 -1.02 18.99
CA LEU A 28 -10.31 -0.15 19.09
C LEU A 28 -9.67 0.06 17.72
N LEU A 29 -9.52 -1.01 16.95
CA LEU A 29 -9.01 -0.94 15.58
C LEU A 29 -9.88 -0.09 14.67
N HIS A 30 -11.18 -0.37 14.67
CA HIS A 30 -12.15 0.39 13.88
C HIS A 30 -12.04 1.87 14.21
N ARG A 31 -12.12 2.24 15.49
CA ARG A 31 -12.01 3.65 15.92
C ARG A 31 -10.69 4.28 15.49
N GLN A 32 -9.58 3.57 15.62
CA GLN A 32 -8.27 4.10 15.23
C GLN A 32 -8.17 4.28 13.72
N LEU A 33 -8.63 3.30 12.93
CA LEU A 33 -8.62 3.36 11.47
C LEU A 33 -9.54 4.46 10.96
N THR A 34 -10.77 4.56 11.49
CA THR A 34 -11.70 5.66 11.18
C THR A 34 -11.06 7.00 11.47
N ARG A 35 -10.47 7.19 12.66
CA ARG A 35 -9.78 8.43 13.01
C ARG A 35 -8.65 8.77 12.04
N VAL A 36 -7.77 7.81 11.75
CA VAL A 36 -6.63 8.03 10.83
C VAL A 36 -7.12 8.33 9.41
N MET A 37 -8.18 7.65 8.96
CA MET A 37 -8.82 7.92 7.68
C MET A 37 -9.43 9.33 7.64
N ASP A 38 -10.20 9.72 8.65
CA ASP A 38 -10.82 11.05 8.73
C ASP A 38 -9.77 12.15 8.77
N GLU A 39 -8.72 11.99 9.58
CA GLU A 39 -7.59 12.92 9.62
C GLU A 39 -6.86 13.00 8.27
N SER A 40 -6.70 11.87 7.57
CA SER A 40 -6.08 11.83 6.23
C SER A 40 -6.97 12.46 5.16
N ILE A 41 -8.28 12.22 5.19
CA ILE A 41 -9.25 12.81 4.27
C ILE A 41 -9.25 14.32 4.47
N LYS A 42 -9.33 14.80 5.71
CA LYS A 42 -9.27 16.22 6.01
C LYS A 42 -7.99 16.88 5.49
N LYS A 43 -6.82 16.27 5.78
CA LYS A 43 -5.53 16.78 5.27
C LYS A 43 -5.48 16.84 3.74
N ARG A 44 -6.04 15.82 3.07
CA ARG A 44 -6.15 15.77 1.62
C ARG A 44 -7.04 16.89 1.09
N ASP A 45 -8.23 17.05 1.66
CA ASP A 45 -9.18 18.06 1.23
C ASP A 45 -8.64 19.49 1.46
N ASP A 46 -7.94 19.71 2.58
CA ASP A 46 -7.24 20.98 2.86
C ASP A 46 -6.11 21.24 1.85
N PHE A 47 -5.36 20.21 1.47
CA PHE A 47 -4.32 20.28 0.45
C PHE A 47 -4.89 20.60 -0.94
N ASP A 48 -5.96 19.90 -1.33
CA ASP A 48 -6.63 20.08 -2.62
C ASP A 48 -7.21 21.49 -2.74
N ARG A 49 -7.85 22.00 -1.68
CA ARG A 49 -8.34 23.38 -1.63
C ARG A 49 -7.22 24.40 -1.83
N ARG A 50 -6.07 24.23 -1.18
CA ARG A 50 -4.93 25.14 -1.36
C ARG A 50 -4.42 25.15 -2.80
N LEU A 51 -4.25 23.98 -3.39
CA LEU A 51 -3.81 23.85 -4.78
C LEU A 51 -4.79 24.51 -5.77
N ILE A 52 -6.09 24.30 -5.60
CA ILE A 52 -7.11 24.88 -6.48
C ILE A 52 -7.12 26.42 -6.38
N VAL A 53 -6.96 26.97 -5.18
CA VAL A 53 -6.88 28.42 -4.97
C VAL A 53 -5.61 29.01 -5.60
N GLN A 54 -4.48 28.30 -5.48
CA GLN A 54 -3.19 28.78 -5.99
C GLN A 54 -3.05 28.62 -7.51
N TYR A 55 -3.66 27.60 -8.11
CA TYR A 55 -3.55 27.28 -9.53
C TYR A 55 -4.94 27.19 -10.19
N PRO A 56 -5.52 28.33 -10.60
CA PRO A 56 -6.82 28.36 -11.27
C PRO A 56 -6.84 27.48 -12.53
N GLY A 57 -7.89 26.67 -12.66
CA GLY A 57 -8.04 25.72 -13.77
C GLY A 57 -7.54 24.31 -13.46
N LEU A 58 -6.85 24.10 -12.33
CA LEU A 58 -6.54 22.77 -11.84
C LEU A 58 -7.80 22.12 -11.23
N THR A 59 -8.17 20.94 -11.73
CA THR A 59 -9.35 20.19 -11.26
C THR A 59 -8.99 19.12 -10.22
N ILE A 60 -9.96 18.69 -9.42
CA ILE A 60 -9.78 17.60 -8.44
C ILE A 60 -9.27 16.32 -9.13
N SER A 61 -9.83 15.98 -10.30
CA SER A 61 -9.39 14.81 -11.07
C SER A 61 -7.92 14.88 -11.50
N GLN A 62 -7.44 16.07 -11.86
CA GLN A 62 -6.03 16.27 -12.22
C GLN A 62 -5.12 16.16 -10.98
N ILE A 63 -5.54 16.71 -9.84
CA ILE A 63 -4.82 16.57 -8.56
C ILE A 63 -4.71 15.08 -8.17
N ASP A 64 -5.79 14.33 -8.27
CA ASP A 64 -5.80 12.89 -7.99
C ASP A 64 -4.91 12.12 -8.97
N GLY A 65 -4.97 12.44 -10.27
CA GLY A 65 -4.09 11.86 -11.29
C GLY A 65 -2.61 12.14 -11.02
N GLY A 66 -2.26 13.38 -10.69
CA GLY A 66 -0.91 13.78 -10.31
C GLY A 66 -0.43 13.10 -9.04
N ARG A 67 -1.31 12.88 -8.06
CA ARG A 67 -0.99 12.16 -6.81
C ARG A 67 -0.70 10.68 -7.05
N VAL A 68 -1.56 10.00 -7.82
CA VAL A 68 -1.34 8.58 -8.17
C VAL A 68 -0.01 8.42 -8.92
N LEU A 69 0.26 9.32 -9.87
CA LEU A 69 1.52 9.33 -10.60
C LEU A 69 2.74 9.59 -9.70
N PHE A 70 2.65 10.57 -8.80
CA PHE A 70 3.72 10.87 -7.85
C PHE A 70 4.09 9.66 -6.99
N PHE A 71 3.09 8.97 -6.41
CA PHE A 71 3.35 7.77 -5.62
C PHE A 71 3.91 6.62 -6.46
N ASP A 72 3.49 6.50 -7.72
CA ASP A 72 4.06 5.52 -8.64
C ASP A 72 5.54 5.80 -8.94
N VAL A 73 5.90 7.08 -9.08
CA VAL A 73 7.30 7.53 -9.22
C VAL A 73 8.10 7.23 -7.95
N VAL A 74 7.62 7.67 -6.79
CA VAL A 74 8.28 7.42 -5.49
C VAL A 74 8.51 5.93 -5.31
N SER A 75 7.47 5.11 -5.52
CA SER A 75 7.57 3.64 -5.40
C SER A 75 8.61 3.05 -6.36
N PHE A 76 8.67 3.54 -7.59
CA PHE A 76 9.65 3.07 -8.58
C PHE A 76 11.09 3.49 -8.20
N VAL A 77 11.28 4.74 -7.78
CA VAL A 77 12.57 5.24 -7.32
C VAL A 77 13.05 4.44 -6.12
N SER A 78 12.20 4.24 -5.11
CA SER A 78 12.53 3.41 -3.94
C SER A 78 12.90 1.96 -4.30
N ALA A 79 12.34 1.41 -5.38
CA ALA A 79 12.69 0.07 -5.85
C ALA A 79 14.02 0.00 -6.61
N THR A 80 14.49 1.12 -7.18
CA THR A 80 15.71 1.15 -8.01
C THR A 80 16.92 1.76 -7.31
N SER A 81 16.70 2.58 -6.28
CA SER A 81 17.76 3.18 -5.49
C SER A 81 18.28 2.21 -4.44
N SER A 82 19.53 1.77 -4.57
CA SER A 82 20.25 1.03 -3.51
C SER A 82 20.62 1.91 -2.31
N GLN A 83 20.50 3.25 -2.45
CA GLN A 83 20.73 4.19 -1.37
C GLN A 83 19.55 4.18 -0.41
N GLN A 84 19.87 4.14 0.89
CA GLN A 84 18.97 4.03 2.04
C GLN A 84 17.63 4.75 1.84
N GLN A 85 16.54 4.03 2.13
CA GLN A 85 15.18 4.54 2.30
C GLN A 85 15.20 5.76 3.24
N SER A 86 15.37 6.96 2.69
CA SER A 86 14.93 8.15 3.40
C SER A 86 13.40 8.05 3.39
N ASN A 87 12.79 8.14 4.58
CA ASN A 87 11.33 8.07 4.78
C ASN A 87 10.60 9.27 4.17
N ASP A 88 11.24 9.99 3.27
CA ASP A 88 10.79 11.28 2.89
C ASP A 88 9.94 11.17 1.63
N ASN A 89 8.75 11.76 1.70
CA ASN A 89 7.79 11.81 0.58
C ASN A 89 8.23 12.83 -0.47
N PHE A 90 9.49 12.78 -0.91
CA PHE A 90 10.03 13.60 -1.98
C PHE A 90 10.73 12.75 -3.04
N VAL A 91 10.83 13.32 -4.24
CA VAL A 91 11.65 12.80 -5.33
C VAL A 91 12.66 13.88 -5.70
N THR A 92 13.93 13.54 -5.91
CA THR A 92 14.92 14.52 -6.38
C THR A 92 14.86 14.69 -7.89
N ALA A 93 15.35 15.81 -8.41
CA ALA A 93 15.53 16.01 -9.85
C ALA A 93 16.36 14.88 -10.49
N SER A 94 17.44 14.46 -9.82
CA SER A 94 18.33 13.39 -10.26
C SER A 94 17.61 12.04 -10.33
N GLN A 95 16.75 11.72 -9.37
CA GLN A 95 15.90 10.53 -9.41
C GLN A 95 14.91 10.59 -10.59
N LEU A 96 14.22 11.71 -10.81
CA LEU A 96 13.34 11.89 -11.97
C LEU A 96 14.10 11.74 -13.30
N LYS A 97 15.35 12.21 -13.39
CA LYS A 97 16.18 11.99 -14.58
C LYS A 97 16.51 10.50 -14.76
N GLY A 98 16.87 9.81 -13.69
CA GLY A 98 17.24 8.38 -13.71
C GLY A 98 16.11 7.44 -14.12
N ILE A 99 14.84 7.84 -13.94
CA ILE A 99 13.67 7.08 -14.41
C ILE A 99 13.29 7.45 -15.86
N GLY A 100 14.09 8.27 -16.54
CA GLY A 100 13.78 8.76 -17.88
C GLY A 100 12.62 9.77 -17.90
N ALA A 101 12.20 10.32 -16.75
CA ALA A 101 11.15 11.34 -16.70
C ALA A 101 11.54 12.59 -17.48
N GLU A 102 12.83 12.87 -17.65
CA GLU A 102 13.30 13.98 -18.48
C GLU A 102 12.98 13.76 -19.97
N ALA A 103 13.20 12.55 -20.50
CA ALA A 103 12.84 12.24 -21.89
C ALA A 103 11.32 12.27 -22.09
N ILE A 104 10.57 11.80 -21.10
CA ILE A 104 9.11 11.78 -21.10
C ILE A 104 8.56 13.19 -20.99
N ALA A 105 9.04 13.99 -20.04
CA ALA A 105 8.69 15.38 -19.88
C ALA A 105 9.10 16.21 -21.09
N SER A 106 10.25 15.92 -21.70
CA SER A 106 10.67 16.60 -22.94
C SER A 106 9.76 16.24 -24.11
N LYS A 107 9.29 14.98 -24.19
CA LYS A 107 8.37 14.49 -25.21
C LYS A 107 6.95 15.01 -25.03
N ILE A 108 6.45 15.06 -23.80
CA ILE A 108 5.09 15.49 -23.46
C ILE A 108 4.99 17.00 -23.41
N PHE A 109 5.96 17.66 -22.78
CA PHE A 109 5.90 19.08 -22.44
C PHE A 109 6.72 19.97 -23.37
N GLY A 110 7.26 19.42 -24.47
CA GLY A 110 7.73 20.20 -25.60
C GLY A 110 8.76 21.29 -25.26
N ARG A 111 9.70 21.03 -24.34
CA ARG A 111 11.01 21.73 -24.15
C ARG A 111 11.61 21.34 -22.80
N ALA A 112 12.94 21.37 -22.72
CA ALA A 112 13.74 21.32 -21.49
C ALA A 112 13.46 22.48 -20.48
N ALA A 113 12.53 23.38 -20.80
CA ALA A 113 12.24 24.59 -20.02
C ALA A 113 11.50 24.31 -18.70
N VAL A 114 10.66 23.27 -18.65
CA VAL A 114 9.90 22.91 -17.43
C VAL A 114 10.84 22.53 -16.30
N PHE A 115 11.91 21.78 -16.60
CA PHE A 115 12.95 21.51 -15.61
C PHE A 115 13.86 22.71 -15.37
N LYS A 116 14.05 23.63 -16.34
CA LYS A 116 14.83 24.86 -16.12
C LYS A 116 14.18 25.80 -15.12
N SER A 117 12.85 25.93 -15.08
CA SER A 117 12.16 26.77 -14.10
C SER A 117 12.18 26.19 -12.67
N VAL A 118 12.43 24.88 -12.53
CA VAL A 118 12.60 24.23 -11.22
C VAL A 118 14.08 23.98 -10.90
N ASN A 119 14.99 24.23 -11.84
CA ASN A 119 16.44 24.09 -11.69
C ASN A 119 17.09 25.43 -11.35
N THR A 120 17.45 25.58 -10.08
CA THR A 120 18.74 26.21 -9.74
C THR A 120 19.62 25.34 -8.86
N GLU A 121 19.10 24.26 -8.26
CA GLU A 121 19.87 23.38 -7.38
C GLU A 121 19.74 21.91 -7.84
N GLU A 122 20.88 21.27 -8.13
CA GLU A 122 20.97 19.90 -8.69
C GLU A 122 20.32 18.82 -7.80
N ASP A 123 19.97 19.13 -6.56
CA ASP A 123 19.33 18.21 -5.60
C ASP A 123 18.01 18.74 -5.02
N SER A 124 17.33 19.60 -5.76
CA SER A 124 16.01 20.09 -5.38
C SER A 124 15.04 18.92 -5.13
N LYS A 125 14.45 18.92 -3.94
CA LYS A 125 13.44 17.96 -3.50
C LYS A 125 12.06 18.39 -3.99
N PHE A 126 11.40 17.49 -4.72
CA PHE A 126 10.03 17.63 -5.19
C PHE A 126 9.12 16.87 -4.23
N ASP A 127 8.39 17.62 -3.41
CA ASP A 127 7.22 17.09 -2.74
C ASP A 127 6.05 16.96 -3.74
N LEU A 128 4.95 16.38 -3.27
CA LEU A 128 3.73 16.18 -4.04
C LEU A 128 3.20 17.51 -4.64
N GLU A 129 3.29 18.61 -3.90
CA GLU A 129 2.77 19.91 -4.31
C GLU A 129 3.54 20.47 -5.50
N LYS A 130 4.88 20.49 -5.40
CA LYS A 130 5.77 20.92 -6.49
C LYS A 130 5.62 20.02 -7.71
N PHE A 131 5.43 18.71 -7.50
CA PHE A 131 5.23 17.78 -8.60
C PHE A 131 3.93 18.03 -9.36
N ILE A 132 2.81 18.21 -8.66
CA ILE A 132 1.51 18.53 -9.31
C ILE A 132 1.59 19.89 -10.00
N THR A 133 2.20 20.88 -9.36
CA THR A 133 2.42 22.22 -9.93
C THR A 133 3.21 22.14 -11.23
N MET A 134 4.30 21.36 -11.24
CA MET A 134 5.12 21.12 -12.43
C MET A 134 4.28 20.50 -13.55
N LEU A 135 3.49 19.45 -13.28
CA LEU A 135 2.62 18.83 -14.28
C LEU A 135 1.59 19.82 -14.84
N HIS A 136 1.01 20.66 -13.97
CA HIS A 136 0.03 21.66 -14.38
C HIS A 136 0.65 22.72 -15.30
N ALA A 137 1.76 23.33 -14.88
CA ALA A 137 2.50 24.32 -15.67
C ALA A 137 2.95 23.76 -17.04
N ALA A 138 3.25 22.47 -17.07
CA ALA A 138 3.70 21.80 -18.28
C ALA A 138 2.52 21.49 -19.24
N SER A 139 1.33 21.19 -18.71
CA SER A 139 0.11 21.05 -19.51
C SER A 139 -0.38 22.38 -20.13
N THR A 140 -0.28 23.49 -19.37
CA THR A 140 -0.72 24.80 -19.85
C THR A 140 0.18 25.36 -20.94
N SER A 141 1.49 25.06 -20.91
CA SER A 141 2.45 25.56 -21.90
C SER A 141 2.41 24.83 -23.24
N THR A 142 1.95 23.58 -23.29
CA THR A 142 1.96 22.76 -24.51
C THR A 142 0.62 22.66 -25.22
N GLN A 143 -0.44 23.27 -24.66
CA GLN A 143 -1.82 23.04 -25.09
C GLN A 143 -2.19 21.54 -25.09
N SER A 144 -1.41 20.71 -24.40
CA SER A 144 -1.64 19.28 -24.26
C SER A 144 -2.56 19.03 -23.08
N ASN A 145 -3.39 17.99 -23.18
CA ASN A 145 -4.27 17.60 -22.09
C ASN A 145 -3.42 17.02 -20.93
N TYR A 146 -3.55 17.57 -19.72
CA TYR A 146 -2.95 17.06 -18.48
C TYR A 146 -3.10 15.54 -18.33
N ASP A 147 -4.27 14.99 -18.68
CA ASP A 147 -4.54 13.56 -18.57
C ASP A 147 -3.68 12.73 -19.52
N CYS A 148 -3.31 13.29 -20.67
CA CYS A 148 -2.38 12.66 -21.61
C CYS A 148 -0.98 12.56 -20.99
N ALA A 149 -0.53 13.65 -20.35
CA ALA A 149 0.76 13.69 -19.67
C ALA A 149 0.87 12.62 -18.57
N VAL A 150 -0.18 12.52 -17.74
CA VAL A 150 -0.25 11.52 -16.67
C VAL A 150 -0.23 10.10 -17.23
N LYS A 151 -1.02 9.82 -18.28
CA LYS A 151 -1.09 8.49 -18.90
C LYS A 151 0.24 8.06 -19.52
N GLU A 152 0.90 8.94 -20.26
CA GLU A 152 2.18 8.63 -20.91
C GLU A 152 3.26 8.35 -19.84
N MET A 153 3.30 9.14 -18.76
CA MET A 153 4.27 8.92 -17.69
C MET A 153 4.01 7.61 -16.93
N HIS A 154 2.73 7.25 -16.67
CA HIS A 154 2.39 5.93 -16.15
C HIS A 154 2.83 4.79 -17.06
N LEU A 155 2.63 4.92 -18.37
CA LEU A 155 3.02 3.91 -19.35
C LEU A 155 4.53 3.67 -19.30
N CYS A 156 5.32 4.74 -19.25
CA CYS A 156 6.76 4.62 -19.15
C CYS A 156 7.24 3.98 -17.85
N LEU A 157 6.64 4.34 -16.70
CA LEU A 157 6.95 3.68 -15.42
C LEU A 157 6.66 2.18 -15.49
N ARG A 158 5.57 1.77 -16.15
CA ARG A 158 5.27 0.34 -16.35
C ARG A 158 6.30 -0.35 -17.23
N VAL A 159 6.71 0.25 -18.35
CA VAL A 159 7.75 -0.31 -19.24
C VAL A 159 9.06 -0.47 -18.49
N GLN A 160 9.47 0.53 -17.71
CA GLN A 160 10.71 0.44 -16.92
C GLN A 160 10.62 -0.61 -15.81
N ARG A 161 9.48 -0.74 -15.12
CA ARG A 161 9.26 -1.81 -14.12
C ARG A 161 9.43 -3.20 -14.73
N GLN A 162 8.95 -3.40 -15.96
CA GLN A 162 9.09 -4.68 -16.66
C GLN A 162 10.54 -4.98 -17.05
N GLN A 163 11.30 -3.96 -17.46
CA GLN A 163 12.71 -4.11 -17.85
C GLN A 163 13.66 -4.30 -16.66
N LYS A 164 13.36 -3.72 -15.49
CA LYS A 164 14.26 -3.65 -14.34
C LYS A 164 14.01 -4.68 -13.25
N GLN A 165 13.33 -5.81 -13.48
CA GLN A 165 13.06 -6.82 -12.43
C GLN A 165 14.29 -7.10 -11.56
N PRO A 166 14.34 -6.60 -10.30
CA PRO A 166 15.44 -6.89 -9.41
C PRO A 166 15.00 -8.02 -8.48
N HIS A 167 15.67 -9.16 -8.58
CA HIS A 167 15.85 -10.03 -7.44
C HIS A 167 16.69 -9.28 -6.40
N SER A 168 16.07 -8.50 -5.52
CA SER A 168 16.81 -7.74 -4.49
C SER A 168 16.15 -7.87 -3.14
N SER A 169 16.74 -8.76 -2.34
CA SER A 169 16.42 -9.14 -0.98
C SER A 169 17.05 -8.20 0.06
N ASN A 170 17.01 -6.88 -0.15
CA ASN A 170 17.64 -5.92 0.76
C ASN A 170 16.62 -5.11 1.56
N ASP A 171 16.08 -5.75 2.60
CA ASP A 171 15.20 -5.17 3.61
C ASP A 171 15.87 -5.26 5.01
N PHE A 172 17.21 -5.16 5.05
CA PHE A 172 18.06 -5.55 6.19
C PHE A 172 18.12 -4.54 7.34
N ASN A 173 17.48 -3.37 7.24
CA ASN A 173 17.49 -2.38 8.32
C ASN A 173 16.15 -2.28 9.07
N ARG A 174 15.31 -3.32 9.00
CA ARG A 174 14.14 -3.42 9.87
C ARG A 174 14.58 -3.59 11.32
N ASN A 175 14.00 -2.76 12.19
CA ASN A 175 14.13 -2.83 13.64
C ASN A 175 14.08 -4.29 14.14
N LYS A 176 15.05 -4.72 14.96
CA LYS A 176 15.14 -6.12 15.49
C LYS A 176 13.78 -6.63 16.00
N ARG A 177 12.96 -5.73 16.56
CA ARG A 177 11.59 -6.01 17.01
C ARG A 177 10.64 -6.38 15.86
N SER A 178 10.67 -5.65 14.75
CA SER A 178 9.86 -5.92 13.55
C SER A 178 10.22 -7.27 12.94
N ILE A 179 11.52 -7.58 12.82
CA ILE A 179 12.01 -8.87 12.34
C ILE A 179 11.48 -10.02 13.21
N LYS A 180 11.52 -9.87 14.55
CA LYS A 180 11.00 -10.88 15.48
C LYS A 180 9.51 -11.18 15.24
N TYR A 181 8.67 -10.16 15.10
CA TYR A 181 7.23 -10.38 14.88
C TYR A 181 6.93 -10.87 13.47
N SER A 182 7.68 -10.42 12.46
CA SER A 182 7.60 -10.95 11.10
C SER A 182 7.85 -12.46 11.09
N LYS A 183 8.97 -12.91 11.68
CA LYS A 183 9.30 -14.34 11.81
C LYS A 183 8.22 -15.13 12.55
N LYS A 184 7.66 -14.55 13.63
CA LYS A 184 6.57 -15.18 14.37
C LYS A 184 5.32 -15.36 13.52
N TYR A 185 4.97 -14.36 12.71
CA TYR A 185 3.83 -14.45 11.79
C TYR A 185 4.06 -15.52 10.72
N ASP A 186 5.26 -15.59 10.15
CA ASP A 186 5.63 -16.62 9.17
C ASP A 186 5.50 -18.03 9.75
N SER A 187 5.95 -18.24 10.99
CA SER A 187 5.77 -19.52 11.71
C SER A 187 4.28 -19.90 11.91
N MET A 188 3.38 -18.94 12.11
CA MET A 188 1.94 -19.22 12.17
C MET A 188 1.41 -19.68 10.81
N LEU A 189 1.82 -19.04 9.71
CA LEU A 189 1.41 -19.43 8.35
C LEU A 189 1.89 -20.84 7.99
N GLU A 190 3.12 -21.18 8.39
CA GLU A 190 3.65 -22.54 8.22
C GLU A 190 2.81 -23.57 8.97
N ALA A 191 2.38 -23.26 10.21
CA ALA A 191 1.51 -24.14 10.98
C ALA A 191 0.14 -24.32 10.30
N PHE A 192 -0.49 -23.24 9.81
CA PHE A 192 -1.74 -23.32 9.04
C PHE A 192 -1.58 -24.19 7.79
N SER A 193 -0.47 -24.03 7.06
CA SER A 193 -0.19 -24.85 5.86
C SER A 193 -0.03 -26.34 6.17
N LYS A 194 0.49 -26.68 7.37
CA LYS A 194 0.57 -28.07 7.85
C LYS A 194 -0.80 -28.60 8.25
N TRP A 195 -1.61 -27.79 8.95
CA TRP A 195 -2.96 -28.19 9.37
C TRP A 195 -3.89 -28.42 8.17
N GLU A 196 -3.80 -27.59 7.13
CA GLU A 196 -4.59 -27.74 5.91
C GLU A 196 -4.38 -29.11 5.24
N LYS A 197 -3.15 -29.64 5.28
CA LYS A 197 -2.83 -30.97 4.73
C LYS A 197 -3.35 -32.13 5.61
N LYS A 198 -3.44 -31.92 6.92
CA LYS A 198 -3.83 -32.95 7.89
C LYS A 198 -5.35 -33.07 8.00
N LEU A 199 -6.07 -31.96 7.87
CA LEU A 199 -7.51 -31.90 8.10
C LEU A 199 -8.25 -32.14 6.79
N SER A 200 -8.93 -33.28 6.70
CA SER A 200 -10.04 -33.45 5.77
C SER A 200 -11.19 -32.56 6.25
N LEU A 201 -11.38 -31.41 5.61
CA LEU A 201 -12.57 -30.58 5.78
C LEU A 201 -13.78 -31.31 5.19
N GLY A 202 -14.28 -32.33 5.89
CA GLY A 202 -15.48 -33.08 5.52
C GLY A 202 -16.72 -32.53 6.21
N ASP A 203 -17.78 -32.32 5.43
CA ASP A 203 -19.24 -32.03 5.63
C ASP A 203 -19.85 -31.63 6.99
N GLY A 204 -19.07 -31.46 8.06
CA GLY A 204 -19.53 -30.96 9.33
C GLY A 204 -19.83 -29.46 9.25
N SER A 205 -21.07 -29.08 9.55
CA SER A 205 -21.57 -27.69 9.58
C SER A 205 -21.06 -26.88 10.78
N ALA A 206 -19.91 -27.23 11.37
CA ALA A 206 -19.39 -26.52 12.53
C ALA A 206 -18.91 -25.12 12.12
N ARG A 207 -19.43 -24.07 12.77
CA ARG A 207 -18.99 -22.67 12.57
C ARG A 207 -17.46 -22.50 12.62
N MET A 208 -16.77 -23.31 13.42
CA MET A 208 -15.31 -23.29 13.51
C MET A 208 -14.59 -23.84 12.26
N ASP A 209 -15.22 -24.76 11.53
CA ASP A 209 -14.70 -25.27 10.27
C ASP A 209 -14.81 -24.20 9.16
N GLU A 210 -15.83 -23.34 9.20
CA GLU A 210 -15.89 -22.13 8.35
C GLU A 210 -14.73 -21.17 8.66
N VAL A 211 -14.42 -20.98 9.94
CA VAL A 211 -13.29 -20.14 10.37
C VAL A 211 -11.96 -20.70 9.84
N LEU A 212 -11.70 -21.99 10.04
CA LEU A 212 -10.49 -22.64 9.52
C LEU A 212 -10.39 -22.54 7.99
N LYS A 213 -11.49 -22.78 7.28
CA LYS A 213 -11.55 -22.64 5.82
C LYS A 213 -11.18 -21.22 5.40
N GLY A 214 -11.73 -20.20 6.06
CA GLY A 214 -11.37 -18.81 5.82
C GLY A 214 -9.91 -18.50 6.13
N CYS A 215 -9.36 -19.05 7.23
CA CYS A 215 -7.94 -18.94 7.56
C CYS A 215 -7.04 -19.55 6.48
N PHE A 216 -7.36 -20.73 5.96
CA PHE A 216 -6.59 -21.37 4.89
C PHE A 216 -6.64 -20.57 3.58
N ILE A 217 -7.81 -20.07 3.19
CA ILE A 217 -7.95 -19.21 2.00
C ILE A 217 -7.16 -17.91 2.19
N GLY A 218 -7.24 -17.30 3.38
CA GLY A 218 -6.47 -16.12 3.73
C GLY A 218 -4.96 -16.36 3.63
N ALA A 219 -4.48 -17.48 4.18
CA ALA A 219 -3.07 -17.88 4.16
C ALA A 219 -2.55 -18.17 2.73
N ARG A 220 -3.41 -18.63 1.81
CA ARG A 220 -3.06 -18.86 0.40
C ARG A 220 -3.06 -17.59 -0.45
N THR A 221 -3.64 -16.49 0.03
CA THR A 221 -3.80 -15.26 -0.75
C THR A 221 -2.69 -14.27 -0.44
N PRO A 222 -1.67 -14.06 -1.31
CA PRO A 222 -0.48 -13.28 -0.96
C PRO A 222 -0.78 -11.85 -0.56
N LYS A 223 -1.76 -11.21 -1.21
CA LYS A 223 -2.20 -9.84 -0.88
C LYS A 223 -2.72 -9.74 0.56
N ILE A 224 -3.51 -10.72 1.00
CA ILE A 224 -4.07 -10.77 2.36
C ILE A 224 -2.95 -11.04 3.37
N VAL A 225 -2.06 -12.00 3.07
CA VAL A 225 -0.91 -12.33 3.90
C VAL A 225 -0.01 -11.11 4.11
N THR A 226 0.36 -10.41 3.05
CA THR A 226 1.22 -9.21 3.14
C THR A 226 0.54 -8.11 3.97
N ALA A 227 -0.74 -7.82 3.72
CA ALA A 227 -1.47 -6.81 4.47
C ALA A 227 -1.55 -7.17 5.97
N LEU A 228 -1.99 -8.39 6.30
CA LEU A 228 -2.10 -8.84 7.70
C LEU A 228 -0.74 -8.91 8.40
N LYS A 229 0.33 -9.30 7.68
CA LYS A 229 1.69 -9.31 8.23
C LYS A 229 2.16 -7.91 8.58
N LEU A 230 1.96 -6.92 7.72
CA LEU A 230 2.30 -5.52 8.00
C LEU A 230 1.60 -5.06 9.28
N VAL A 231 0.28 -5.22 9.34
CA VAL A 231 -0.47 -4.74 10.50
C VAL A 231 -0.14 -5.53 11.77
N TYR A 232 0.13 -6.84 11.67
CA TYR A 232 0.62 -7.63 12.80
C TYR A 232 1.99 -7.15 13.27
N VAL A 233 2.91 -6.81 12.37
CA VAL A 233 4.25 -6.34 12.76
C VAL A 233 4.16 -4.98 13.47
N ASP A 234 3.33 -4.08 12.97
CA ASP A 234 3.31 -2.67 13.39
C ASP A 234 2.29 -2.36 14.51
N TYR A 235 1.22 -3.14 14.65
CA TYR A 235 0.11 -2.82 15.55
C TYR A 235 -0.07 -3.82 16.70
N SER A 236 0.29 -3.40 17.92
CA SER A 236 0.27 -4.27 19.12
C SER A 236 -1.08 -4.93 19.44
N PRO A 237 -2.23 -4.24 19.41
CA PRO A 237 -3.52 -4.88 19.65
C PRO A 237 -3.83 -6.00 18.66
N LEU A 238 -3.49 -5.83 17.38
CA LEU A 238 -3.67 -6.88 16.38
C LEU A 238 -2.76 -8.07 16.59
N ARG A 239 -1.55 -7.85 17.12
CA ARG A 239 -0.72 -8.98 17.56
C ARG A 239 -1.41 -9.80 18.62
N LEU A 240 -1.99 -9.16 19.63
CA LEU A 240 -2.66 -9.88 20.72
C LEU A 240 -3.83 -10.69 20.19
N ALA A 241 -4.67 -10.09 19.35
CA ALA A 241 -5.78 -10.77 18.67
C ALA A 241 -5.32 -11.94 17.80
N GLY A 242 -4.30 -11.74 16.95
CA GLY A 242 -3.74 -12.79 16.11
C GLY A 242 -3.15 -13.96 16.91
N ASN A 243 -2.44 -13.67 18.00
CA ASN A 243 -1.91 -14.70 18.90
C ASN A 243 -3.02 -15.46 19.66
N LEU A 244 -4.16 -14.82 19.93
CA LEU A 244 -5.32 -15.46 20.54
C LEU A 244 -6.00 -16.40 19.53
N ILE A 245 -6.31 -15.90 18.34
CA ILE A 245 -6.91 -16.69 17.25
C ILE A 245 -6.03 -17.90 16.94
N PHE A 246 -4.72 -17.69 16.79
CA PHE A 246 -3.80 -18.79 16.52
C PHE A 246 -3.86 -19.88 17.60
N ARG A 247 -3.84 -19.50 18.88
CA ARG A 247 -3.96 -20.46 20.01
C ARG A 247 -5.29 -21.21 20.01
N LEU A 248 -6.39 -20.52 19.69
CA LEU A 248 -7.71 -21.16 19.58
C LEU A 248 -7.73 -22.17 18.43
N MET A 249 -7.17 -21.82 17.28
CA MET A 249 -7.06 -22.75 16.15
C MET A 249 -6.17 -23.94 16.50
N THR A 250 -5.02 -23.73 17.14
CA THR A 250 -4.15 -24.82 17.60
C THR A 250 -4.91 -25.80 18.50
N SER A 251 -5.59 -25.29 19.54
CA SER A 251 -6.35 -26.14 20.44
C SER A 251 -7.49 -26.89 19.74
N PHE A 252 -8.14 -26.25 18.77
CA PHE A 252 -9.20 -26.90 17.99
C PHE A 252 -8.66 -28.02 17.10
N VAL A 253 -7.54 -27.78 16.41
CA VAL A 253 -6.90 -28.77 15.53
C VAL A 253 -6.29 -29.94 16.30
N GLU A 254 -5.77 -29.71 17.51
CA GLU A 254 -5.22 -30.78 18.37
C GLU A 254 -6.29 -31.70 18.95
N LYS A 255 -7.52 -31.21 19.10
CA LYS A 255 -8.66 -31.99 19.59
C LYS A 255 -9.34 -32.84 18.50
N LYS A 256 -9.05 -32.57 17.23
CA LYS A 256 -9.52 -33.35 16.07
C LYS A 256 -8.49 -34.43 15.72
#